data_AF-A0A511ZAX4-F1
#
_entry.id   AF-A0A511ZAX4-F1
#
_cell.length_a   1.000
_cell.length_b   1.000
_cell.length_c   1.000
_cell.angle_alpha   90.00
_cell.angle_beta   90.00
_cell.angle_gamma   90.00
#
_symmetry.space_group_name_H-M   'P 1'
#
loop_
_entity.id
_entity.type
_entity.pdbx_description
1 polymer ?
#
loop_
_entity_poly.entity_id
_entity_poly.type
_entity_poly.pdbx_seq_one_letter_code
_entity_poly.pdbx_strand_id
1 'polypeptide(L)'
;MYPQQIHQYIRRFFKENNCEIIRENDHFINVQLTVEMDKRIMNRPFYWKYLESTGDEPNPAQLTLITDKNRLQEAIAGEVVHYGSPRLNQLFQVTKELGSFVQMYERATTQSGTQTILTPWVGVNYKITYSSDRTQETLYSLGINLMTGAIINGFQESISGLNLESSISPNTFHLPYTIKPLRALERLDAVIENQIQHDDHTWAEEAKERLRKDLLVLEYFYRGIEDEDRPECYESEKKAMEEQYETRIKVEIINGGLFYLKSI
;
A
#
# COMPACT_ATOMS: atom_id res chain seq x y z
N MET A 1 0.23 -10.32 12.29
CA MET A 1 1.66 -9.96 12.36
C MET A 1 2.14 -10.19 13.79
N TYR A 2 3.21 -10.97 13.99
CA TYR A 2 3.74 -11.26 15.33
C TYR A 2 4.50 -10.06 15.92
N PRO A 3 4.61 -9.92 17.26
CA PRO A 3 5.33 -8.81 17.90
C PRO A 3 6.75 -8.58 17.37
N GLN A 4 7.49 -9.65 17.07
CA GLN A 4 8.84 -9.57 16.49
C GLN A 4 8.85 -8.96 15.08
N GLN A 5 7.87 -9.32 14.25
CA GLN A 5 7.73 -8.74 12.90
C GLN A 5 7.39 -7.25 12.99
N ILE A 6 6.53 -6.87 13.94
CA ILE A 6 6.17 -5.46 14.20
C ILE A 6 7.43 -4.70 14.62
N HIS A 7 8.21 -5.25 15.54
CA HIS A 7 9.46 -4.63 16.00
C HIS A 7 10.45 -4.41 14.85
N GLN A 8 10.70 -5.45 14.03
CA GLN A 8 11.58 -5.35 12.88
C GLN A 8 11.09 -4.32 11.85
N TYR A 9 9.78 -4.27 11.60
CA TYR A 9 9.17 -3.28 10.71
C TYR A 9 9.38 -1.86 11.23
N ILE A 10 9.07 -1.59 12.49
CA ILE A 10 9.21 -0.26 13.11
C ILE A 10 10.67 0.20 13.08
N ARG A 11 11.59 -0.69 13.43
CA ARG A 11 13.03 -0.42 13.38
C ARG A 11 13.48 -0.03 11.97
N ARG A 12 13.08 -0.81 10.95
CA ARG A 12 13.39 -0.52 9.55
C ARG A 12 12.80 0.81 9.14
N PHE A 13 11.52 1.05 9.44
CA PHE A 13 10.83 2.29 9.10
C PHE A 13 11.58 3.53 9.62
N PHE A 14 11.96 3.55 10.90
CA PHE A 14 12.67 4.71 11.45
C PHE A 14 14.09 4.87 10.90
N LYS A 15 14.79 3.76 10.65
CA LYS A 15 16.13 3.79 10.05
C LYS A 15 16.11 4.34 8.62
N GLU A 16 15.18 3.90 7.79
CA GLU A 16 15.04 4.38 6.39
C GLU A 16 14.61 5.85 6.33
N ASN A 17 13.89 6.33 7.35
CA ASN A 17 13.50 7.74 7.48
C ASN A 17 14.53 8.61 8.23
N ASN A 18 15.75 8.09 8.45
CA ASN A 18 16.85 8.77 9.13
C ASN A 18 16.51 9.29 10.54
N CYS A 19 15.61 8.61 11.26
CA CYS A 19 15.40 8.87 12.67
C CYS A 19 16.48 8.18 13.50
N GLU A 20 17.02 8.89 14.49
CA GLU A 20 18.05 8.35 15.38
C GLU A 20 17.40 7.43 16.43
N ILE A 21 17.93 6.21 16.58
CA ILE A 21 17.48 5.27 17.61
C ILE A 21 18.28 5.53 18.88
N ILE A 22 17.65 6.11 19.90
CA ILE A 22 18.31 6.48 21.16
C ILE A 22 18.47 5.23 22.04
N ARG A 23 17.42 4.41 22.14
CA ARG A 23 17.44 3.14 22.90
C ARG A 23 16.63 2.08 22.17
N GLU A 24 17.13 0.85 22.15
CA GLU A 24 16.47 -0.30 21.53
C GLU A 24 16.60 -1.51 22.45
N ASN A 25 15.53 -2.31 22.52
CA ASN A 25 15.49 -3.64 23.11
C ASN A 25 14.51 -4.47 22.25
N ASP A 26 14.53 -5.80 22.35
CA ASP A 26 13.65 -6.71 21.62
C ASP A 26 12.13 -6.45 21.83
N HIS A 27 11.78 -5.63 22.82
CA HIS A 27 10.41 -5.37 23.25
C HIS A 27 10.00 -3.89 23.19
N PHE A 28 10.94 -2.96 22.98
CA PHE A 28 10.64 -1.54 22.81
C PHE A 28 11.71 -0.82 22.00
N ILE A 29 11.34 0.28 21.38
CA ILE A 29 12.25 1.17 20.65
C ILE A 29 11.95 2.62 21.03
N ASN A 30 12.99 3.38 21.34
CA ASN A 30 12.95 4.81 21.59
C ASN A 30 13.72 5.52 20.47
N VAL A 31 13.04 6.41 19.77
CA VAL A 31 13.58 7.12 18.61
C VAL A 31 13.43 8.63 18.75
N GLN A 32 14.45 9.36 18.31
CA GLN A 32 14.37 10.79 18.05
C GLN A 32 13.81 10.98 16.64
N LEU A 33 12.68 11.66 16.53
CA LEU A 33 12.08 11.94 15.23
C LEU A 33 12.86 13.03 14.50
N THR A 34 12.84 12.99 13.17
CA THR A 34 13.19 14.13 12.34
C THR A 34 12.04 15.13 12.29
N VAL A 35 12.31 16.38 11.89
CA VAL A 35 11.27 17.41 11.68
C VAL A 35 10.16 16.89 10.76
N GLU A 36 10.55 16.21 9.68
CA GLU A 36 9.64 15.69 8.67
C GLU A 36 8.75 14.58 9.23
N MET A 37 9.35 13.61 9.93
CA MET A 37 8.63 12.49 10.52
C MET A 37 7.69 12.92 11.64
N ASP A 38 8.12 13.87 12.45
CA ASP A 38 7.31 14.45 13.48
C ASP A 38 6.04 15.11 12.92
N LYS A 39 6.18 15.96 11.90
CA LYS A 39 5.03 16.57 11.22
C LYS A 39 4.03 15.54 10.69
N ARG A 40 4.50 14.39 10.22
CA ARG A 40 3.64 13.31 9.70
C ARG A 40 2.97 12.48 10.78
N ILE A 41 3.66 12.17 11.89
CA ILE A 41 3.16 11.18 12.85
C ILE A 41 2.67 11.76 14.18
N MET A 42 3.16 12.92 14.62
CA MET A 42 2.88 13.46 15.95
C MET A 42 1.63 14.35 16.04
N ASN A 43 0.90 14.57 14.94
CA ASN A 43 -0.35 15.34 14.88
C ASN A 43 -0.30 16.67 15.66
N ARG A 44 0.81 17.41 15.58
CA ARG A 44 1.02 18.69 16.26
C ARG A 44 1.13 19.89 15.32
N PRO A 45 0.11 20.18 14.48
CA PRO A 45 0.19 21.20 13.44
C PRO A 45 0.36 22.62 14.01
N PHE A 46 -0.24 22.92 15.17
CA PHE A 46 -0.14 24.25 15.79
C PHE A 46 1.27 24.55 16.31
N TYR A 47 1.96 23.54 16.87
CA TYR A 47 3.36 23.68 17.31
C TYR A 47 4.25 24.06 16.12
N TRP A 48 4.13 23.33 15.02
CA TRP A 48 4.92 23.59 13.82
C TRP A 48 4.60 24.93 13.17
N LYS A 49 3.32 25.29 13.08
CA LYS A 49 2.91 26.60 12.54
C LYS A 49 3.45 27.77 13.37
N TYR A 50 3.43 27.64 14.70
CA TYR A 50 3.99 28.65 15.58
C TYR A 50 5.51 28.77 15.39
N LEU A 51 6.22 27.65 15.42
CA LEU A 51 7.68 27.61 15.29
C LEU A 51 8.17 28.16 13.94
N GLU A 52 7.46 27.86 12.85
CA GLU A 52 7.73 28.42 11.52
C GLU A 52 7.48 29.94 11.46
N SER A 53 6.54 30.45 12.26
CA SER A 53 6.22 31.89 12.31
C SER A 53 7.20 32.69 13.18
N THR A 54 7.78 32.08 14.22
CA THR A 54 8.73 32.72 15.13
C THR A 54 10.17 32.58 14.68
N GLY A 55 10.48 31.60 13.82
CA GLY A 55 11.85 31.34 13.33
C GLY A 55 12.75 30.66 14.37
N ASP A 56 12.15 30.03 15.38
CA ASP A 56 12.87 29.29 16.43
C ASP A 56 13.47 27.97 15.91
N GLU A 57 14.46 27.43 16.64
CA GLU A 57 15.07 26.15 16.29
C GLU A 57 14.09 24.96 16.43
N PRO A 58 14.00 24.08 15.42
CA PRO A 58 13.12 22.91 15.49
C PRO A 58 13.51 21.95 16.62
N ASN A 59 12.54 21.60 17.47
CA ASN A 59 12.68 20.55 18.46
C ASN A 59 11.70 19.38 18.20
N PRO A 60 12.07 18.39 17.37
CA PRO A 60 11.28 17.19 17.13
C PRO A 60 11.09 16.34 18.39
N ALA A 61 9.95 15.67 18.51
CA ALA A 61 9.63 14.84 19.66
C ALA A 61 10.40 13.50 19.66
N GLN A 62 10.59 12.94 20.85
CA GLN A 62 11.03 11.56 21.04
C GLN A 62 9.81 10.65 21.21
N LEU A 63 9.90 9.45 20.65
CA LEU A 63 8.82 8.48 20.67
C LEU A 63 9.33 7.14 21.22
N THR A 64 8.68 6.64 22.28
CA THR A 64 8.91 5.29 22.81
C THR A 64 7.76 4.39 22.38
N LEU A 65 8.05 3.37 21.59
CA LEU A 65 7.09 2.37 21.13
C LEU A 65 7.39 1.01 21.77
N ILE A 66 6.39 0.41 22.39
CA ILE A 66 6.46 -0.87 23.09
C ILE A 66 5.79 -1.94 22.22
N THR A 67 6.55 -2.92 21.75
CA THR A 67 6.05 -3.98 20.84
C THR A 67 5.63 -5.25 21.58
N ASP A 68 6.16 -5.49 22.79
CA ASP A 68 5.73 -6.61 23.64
C ASP A 68 5.65 -6.19 25.11
N LYS A 69 4.44 -5.90 25.58
CA LYS A 69 4.19 -5.50 26.96
C LYS A 69 4.41 -6.63 27.97
N ASN A 70 4.22 -7.89 27.57
CA ASN A 70 4.25 -9.03 28.50
C ASN A 70 5.67 -9.44 28.88
N ARG A 71 6.66 -9.06 28.08
CA ARG A 71 8.08 -9.37 28.29
C ARG A 71 8.91 -8.20 28.81
N LEU A 72 8.27 -7.04 29.00
CA LEU A 72 8.91 -5.87 29.60
C LEU A 72 9.06 -6.07 31.10
N GLN A 73 10.31 -6.16 31.55
CA GLN A 73 10.67 -6.23 32.97
C GLN A 73 10.71 -4.84 33.62
N GLU A 74 10.86 -3.78 32.82
CA GLU A 74 10.94 -2.40 33.27
C GLU A 74 9.63 -1.64 32.97
N ALA A 75 9.20 -0.79 33.90
CA ALA A 75 8.06 0.10 33.72
C ALA A 75 8.46 1.31 32.86
N ILE A 76 8.57 1.09 31.55
CA ILE A 76 8.89 2.13 30.58
C ILE A 76 7.60 2.87 30.18
N ALA A 77 7.61 4.19 30.28
CA ALA A 77 6.55 5.03 29.72
C ALA A 77 6.67 5.07 28.19
N GLY A 78 5.68 4.53 27.49
CA GLY A 78 5.65 4.46 26.04
C GLY A 78 4.29 4.02 25.49
N GLU A 79 4.13 4.16 24.17
CA GLU A 79 2.92 3.76 23.47
C GLU A 79 3.01 2.28 23.08
N VAL A 80 2.00 1.48 23.43
CA VAL A 80 1.95 0.06 23.06
C VAL A 80 1.51 -0.09 21.61
N VAL A 81 2.32 -0.79 20.82
CA VAL A 81 2.09 -1.03 19.39
C VAL A 81 1.87 -2.52 19.15
N HIS A 82 0.68 -2.85 18.67
CA HIS A 82 0.31 -4.18 18.23
C HIS A 82 -0.32 -4.10 16.83
N TYR A 83 -0.56 -5.25 16.21
CA TYR A 83 -1.29 -5.29 14.94
C TYR A 83 -2.69 -4.69 15.14
N GLY A 84 -3.07 -3.73 14.29
CA GLY A 84 -4.31 -2.98 14.42
C GLY A 84 -4.27 -1.77 15.37
N SER A 85 -3.13 -1.45 16.01
CA SER A 85 -3.03 -0.21 16.79
C SER A 85 -3.05 1.02 15.86
N PRO A 86 -3.63 2.16 16.30
CA PRO A 86 -3.70 3.37 15.48
C PRO A 86 -2.32 3.84 15.02
N ARG A 87 -1.31 3.77 15.90
CA ARG A 87 0.08 4.10 15.56
C ARG A 87 0.63 3.25 14.44
N LEU A 88 0.47 1.93 14.52
CA LEU A 88 1.01 1.06 13.49
C LEU A 88 0.35 1.32 12.13
N ASN A 89 -0.97 1.54 12.12
CA ASN A 89 -1.71 1.91 10.91
C ASN A 89 -1.22 3.25 10.33
N GLN A 90 -0.93 4.24 11.17
CA GLN A 90 -0.34 5.50 10.74
C GLN A 90 1.04 5.30 10.10
N LEU A 91 1.90 4.45 10.68
CA LEU A 91 3.21 4.12 10.09
C LEU A 91 3.07 3.39 8.75
N PHE A 92 2.10 2.50 8.59
CA PHE A 92 1.79 1.86 7.30
C PHE A 92 1.33 2.88 6.26
N GLN A 93 0.47 3.82 6.64
CA GLN A 93 -0.02 4.86 5.74
C GLN A 93 1.12 5.76 5.26
N VAL A 94 1.98 6.23 6.18
CA VAL A 94 3.16 7.04 5.81
C VAL A 94 4.11 6.26 4.91
N THR A 95 4.30 4.96 5.16
CA THR A 95 5.12 4.10 4.29
C THR A 95 4.53 3.98 2.89
N LYS A 96 3.21 3.83 2.77
CA LYS A 96 2.52 3.77 1.48
C LYS A 96 2.66 5.09 0.72
N GLU A 97 2.57 6.21 1.41
CA GLU A 97 2.71 7.54 0.81
C GLU A 97 4.15 7.79 0.32
N LEU A 98 5.15 7.55 1.16
CA LEU A 98 6.55 7.73 0.81
C LEU A 98 7.05 6.75 -0.26
N GLY A 99 6.51 5.52 -0.25
CA GLY A 99 6.83 4.47 -1.23
C GLY A 99 5.92 4.44 -2.45
N SER A 100 5.08 5.46 -2.67
CA SER A 100 4.09 5.48 -3.75
C SER A 100 4.72 5.59 -5.14
N PHE A 101 5.83 6.32 -5.26
CA PHE A 101 6.55 6.52 -6.52
C PHE A 101 8.06 6.45 -6.32
N VAL A 102 8.76 5.68 -7.16
CA VAL A 102 10.24 5.61 -7.16
C VAL A 102 10.79 5.82 -8.55
N GLN A 103 11.99 6.40 -8.63
CA GLN A 103 12.78 6.44 -9.85
C GLN A 103 14.11 5.77 -9.61
N MET A 104 14.40 4.73 -10.38
CA MET A 104 15.55 3.85 -10.16
C MET A 104 16.28 3.55 -11.47
N TYR A 105 17.58 3.32 -11.37
CA TYR A 105 18.47 3.03 -12.49
C TYR A 105 19.22 1.74 -12.22
N GLU A 106 19.30 0.86 -13.21
CA GLU A 106 20.14 -0.33 -13.11
C GLU A 106 21.61 0.07 -13.11
N ARG A 107 22.35 -0.38 -12.09
CA ARG A 107 23.78 -0.09 -11.96
C ARG A 107 24.54 -0.63 -13.18
N ALA A 108 25.26 0.26 -13.86
CA ALA A 108 26.17 -0.13 -14.92
C ALA A 108 27.44 -0.76 -14.31
N THR A 109 27.57 -2.08 -14.37
CA THR A 109 28.84 -2.76 -14.13
C THR A 109 29.72 -2.55 -15.35
N THR A 110 30.60 -1.56 -15.27
CA THR A 110 31.61 -1.24 -16.29
C THR A 110 32.63 -2.36 -16.40
N GLN A 111 32.34 -3.37 -17.21
CA GLN A 111 33.37 -4.19 -17.83
C GLN A 111 33.67 -3.56 -19.19
N SER A 112 34.78 -2.82 -19.24
CA SER A 112 35.47 -2.41 -20.49
C SER A 112 34.69 -1.52 -21.47
N GLY A 113 34.71 -0.20 -21.23
CA GLY A 113 34.63 0.84 -22.29
C GLY A 113 33.32 0.99 -23.08
N THR A 114 32.35 0.09 -22.94
CA THR A 114 31.05 0.19 -23.61
C THR A 114 30.07 1.02 -22.79
N GLN A 115 29.51 2.06 -23.41
CA GLN A 115 28.43 2.84 -22.83
C GLN A 115 27.21 1.93 -22.60
N THR A 116 26.63 2.00 -21.40
CA THR A 116 25.43 1.24 -21.07
C THR A 116 24.20 2.03 -21.49
N ILE A 117 23.37 1.44 -22.34
CA ILE A 117 22.08 2.01 -22.75
C ILE A 117 21.02 1.53 -21.78
N LEU A 118 20.27 2.46 -21.19
CA LEU A 118 19.11 2.14 -20.37
C LEU A 118 17.81 2.45 -21.10
N THR A 119 16.93 1.46 -21.12
CA THR A 119 15.56 1.55 -21.62
C THR A 119 14.62 1.98 -20.49
N PRO A 120 13.74 2.96 -20.72
CA PRO A 120 12.77 3.40 -19.73
C PRO A 120 11.57 2.46 -19.63
N TRP A 121 11.23 2.04 -18.42
CA TRP A 121 10.09 1.21 -18.06
C TRP A 121 9.26 1.87 -16.97
N VAL A 122 7.95 1.75 -17.07
CA VAL A 122 7.04 2.08 -15.96
C VAL A 122 6.56 0.79 -15.35
N GLY A 123 6.86 0.60 -14.06
CA GLY A 123 6.36 -0.52 -13.26
C GLY A 123 5.23 -0.04 -12.36
N VAL A 124 4.13 -0.79 -12.30
CA VAL A 124 2.98 -0.49 -11.45
C VAL A 124 2.50 -1.76 -10.78
N ASN A 125 2.26 -1.67 -9.47
CA ASN A 125 1.67 -2.75 -8.69
C ASN A 125 0.21 -2.42 -8.39
N TYR A 126 -0.69 -3.21 -8.97
CA TYR A 126 -2.13 -3.13 -8.79
C TYR A 126 -2.61 -4.12 -7.73
N LYS A 127 -3.62 -3.72 -6.98
CA LYS A 127 -4.44 -4.60 -6.13
C LYS A 127 -5.85 -4.62 -6.70
N ILE A 128 -6.32 -5.81 -7.05
CA ILE A 128 -7.71 -6.02 -7.46
C ILE A 128 -8.42 -6.74 -6.32
N THR A 129 -9.48 -6.12 -5.82
CA THR A 129 -10.33 -6.65 -4.76
C THR A 129 -11.70 -6.98 -5.36
N TYR A 130 -12.05 -8.27 -5.37
CA TYR A 130 -13.39 -8.76 -5.71
C TYR A 130 -14.14 -8.93 -4.39
N SER A 131 -15.21 -8.17 -4.18
CA SER A 131 -15.99 -8.19 -2.94
C SER A 131 -17.46 -8.50 -3.21
N SER A 132 -18.02 -9.39 -2.41
CA SER A 132 -19.45 -9.63 -2.21
C SER A 132 -19.61 -10.15 -0.77
N ASP A 133 -20.22 -11.31 -0.56
CA ASP A 133 -20.22 -12.03 0.73
C ASP A 133 -18.81 -12.41 1.20
N ARG A 134 -17.89 -12.59 0.25
CA ARG A 134 -16.48 -12.85 0.46
C ARG A 134 -15.65 -11.81 -0.26
N THR A 135 -14.48 -11.51 0.32
CA THR A 135 -13.50 -10.60 -0.28
C THR A 135 -12.28 -11.40 -0.71
N GLN A 136 -11.97 -11.34 -2.00
CA GLN A 136 -10.74 -11.89 -2.58
C GLN A 136 -9.86 -10.74 -3.07
N GLU A 137 -8.61 -10.71 -2.63
CA GLU A 137 -7.62 -9.72 -3.08
C GLU A 137 -6.52 -10.41 -3.88
N THR A 138 -6.20 -9.86 -5.04
CA THR A 138 -5.10 -10.33 -5.91
C THR A 138 -4.17 -9.18 -6.24
N LEU A 139 -2.87 -9.45 -6.23
CA LEU A 139 -1.83 -8.49 -6.58
C LEU A 139 -1.32 -8.75 -7.99
N TYR A 140 -1.28 -7.70 -8.80
CA TYR A 140 -0.73 -7.74 -10.14
C TYR A 140 0.44 -6.78 -10.26
N SER A 141 1.57 -7.26 -10.75
CA SER A 141 2.72 -6.43 -11.06
C SER A 141 2.88 -6.33 -12.57
N LEU A 142 2.69 -5.14 -13.12
CA LEU A 142 2.79 -4.89 -14.55
C LEU A 142 3.91 -3.92 -14.85
N GLY A 143 4.63 -4.18 -15.94
CA GLY A 143 5.68 -3.33 -16.46
C GLY A 143 5.41 -2.98 -17.92
N ILE A 144 5.58 -1.73 -18.31
CA ILE A 144 5.47 -1.29 -19.69
C ILE A 144 6.73 -0.57 -20.14
N ASN A 145 7.25 -0.97 -21.29
CA ASN A 145 8.38 -0.32 -21.93
C ASN A 145 7.92 0.98 -22.59
N LEU A 146 8.51 2.11 -22.21
CA LEU A 146 8.13 3.43 -22.75
C LEU A 146 8.65 3.71 -24.17
N MET A 147 9.48 2.83 -24.73
CA MET A 147 9.93 2.90 -26.12
C MET A 147 9.05 2.08 -27.05
N THR A 148 8.87 0.80 -26.72
CA THR A 148 8.18 -0.16 -27.60
C THR A 148 6.69 -0.30 -27.27
N GLY A 149 6.30 0.02 -26.04
CA GLY A 149 4.97 -0.28 -25.52
C GLY A 149 4.77 -1.75 -25.16
N ALA A 150 5.84 -2.57 -25.14
CA ALA A 150 5.76 -3.96 -24.67
C ALA A 150 5.37 -4.01 -23.20
N ILE A 151 4.45 -4.91 -22.86
CA ILE A 151 3.93 -5.09 -21.50
C ILE A 151 4.40 -6.45 -20.98
N ILE A 152 4.87 -6.48 -19.73
CA ILE A 152 5.27 -7.70 -19.03
C ILE A 152 4.51 -7.83 -17.71
N ASN A 153 4.15 -9.07 -17.38
CA ASN A 153 3.59 -9.44 -16.09
C ASN A 153 4.72 -9.83 -15.13
N GLY A 154 4.51 -9.71 -13.82
CA GLY A 154 5.53 -10.03 -12.82
C GLY A 154 6.73 -9.07 -12.86
N PHE A 155 6.51 -7.79 -13.20
CA PHE A 155 7.60 -6.82 -13.35
C PHE A 155 8.41 -6.67 -12.05
N GLN A 156 7.74 -6.65 -10.90
CA GLN A 156 8.37 -6.55 -9.58
C GLN A 156 9.34 -7.72 -9.31
N GLU A 157 8.99 -8.93 -9.72
CA GLU A 157 9.84 -10.13 -9.55
C GLU A 157 11.09 -10.02 -10.42
N SER A 158 10.90 -9.53 -11.66
CA SER A 158 12.00 -9.31 -12.61
C SER A 158 13.00 -8.28 -12.09
N ILE A 159 12.54 -7.20 -11.45
CA ILE A 159 13.44 -6.17 -10.90
C ILE A 159 14.03 -6.53 -9.53
N SER A 160 13.42 -7.43 -8.76
CA SER A 160 13.86 -7.75 -7.40
C SER A 160 15.24 -8.42 -7.36
N GLY A 161 15.67 -9.04 -8.46
CA GLY A 161 17.02 -9.58 -8.62
C GLY A 161 18.07 -8.60 -9.15
N LEU A 162 17.68 -7.38 -9.53
CA LEU A 162 18.56 -6.38 -10.13
C LEU A 162 19.15 -5.43 -9.09
N ASN A 163 20.37 -4.97 -9.34
CA ASN A 163 21.01 -3.92 -8.53
C ASN A 163 20.57 -2.54 -9.03
N LEU A 164 19.55 -1.99 -8.37
CA LEU A 164 18.99 -0.68 -8.66
C LEU A 164 19.55 0.39 -7.72
N GLU A 165 19.88 1.55 -8.29
CA GLU A 165 20.34 2.74 -7.57
C GLU A 165 19.40 3.92 -7.84
N SER A 166 19.19 4.78 -6.84
CA SER A 166 18.37 6.00 -6.99
C SER A 166 19.12 7.13 -7.71
N SER A 167 20.44 7.00 -7.87
CA SER A 167 21.30 7.94 -8.58
C SER A 167 21.82 7.34 -9.88
N ILE A 168 22.09 8.22 -10.84
CA ILE A 168 22.62 7.83 -12.14
C ILE A 168 24.10 7.47 -11.98
N SER A 169 24.48 6.24 -12.32
CA SER A 169 25.90 5.85 -12.35
C SER A 169 26.64 6.62 -13.47
N PRO A 170 27.91 7.02 -13.26
CA PRO A 170 28.70 7.66 -14.32
C PRO A 170 28.81 6.77 -15.56
N ASN A 171 28.77 7.36 -16.77
CA ASN A 171 28.77 6.68 -18.10
C ASN A 171 27.47 5.96 -18.52
N THR A 172 26.32 6.46 -18.07
CA THR A 172 25.01 5.90 -18.44
C THR A 172 24.27 6.82 -19.41
N PHE A 173 23.78 6.28 -20.53
CA PHE A 173 22.91 7.00 -21.46
C PHE A 173 21.46 6.53 -21.29
N HIS A 174 20.54 7.45 -21.00
CA HIS A 174 19.11 7.15 -20.94
C HIS A 174 18.46 7.47 -22.27
N LEU A 175 17.66 6.54 -22.79
CA LEU A 175 16.85 6.80 -23.97
C LEU A 175 15.67 7.71 -23.62
N PRO A 176 15.33 8.69 -24.47
CA PRO A 176 14.13 9.51 -24.26
C PRO A 176 12.88 8.64 -24.41
N TYR A 177 11.93 8.77 -23.48
CA TYR A 177 10.67 8.04 -23.60
C TYR A 177 9.87 8.52 -24.83
N THR A 178 9.43 7.58 -25.67
CA THR A 178 8.52 7.90 -26.78
C THR A 178 7.08 7.98 -26.27
N ILE A 179 6.73 7.10 -25.33
CA ILE A 179 5.44 7.07 -24.66
C ILE A 179 5.56 7.80 -23.32
N LYS A 180 4.72 8.82 -23.09
CA LYS A 180 4.69 9.51 -21.80
C LYS A 180 4.21 8.54 -20.69
N PRO A 181 4.76 8.60 -19.47
CA PRO A 181 4.36 7.72 -18.36
C PRO A 181 2.85 7.67 -18.13
N LEU A 182 2.15 8.81 -18.22
CA LEU A 182 0.69 8.86 -18.05
C LEU A 182 -0.07 8.02 -19.09
N ARG A 183 0.35 8.05 -20.36
CA ARG A 183 -0.23 7.20 -21.41
C ARG A 183 0.11 5.73 -21.23
N ALA A 184 1.23 5.45 -20.58
CA ALA A 184 1.62 4.10 -20.26
C ALA A 184 0.69 3.52 -19.18
N LEU A 185 0.31 4.33 -18.18
CA LEU A 185 -0.71 3.97 -17.19
C LEU A 185 -2.06 3.67 -17.82
N GLU A 186 -2.56 4.54 -18.71
CA GLU A 186 -3.83 4.30 -19.43
C GLU A 186 -3.84 2.95 -20.17
N ARG A 187 -2.69 2.53 -20.72
CA ARG A 187 -2.56 1.21 -21.37
C ARG A 187 -2.56 0.07 -20.37
N LEU A 188 -1.90 0.23 -19.22
CA LEU A 188 -1.91 -0.78 -18.16
C LEU A 188 -3.31 -0.95 -17.57
N ASP A 189 -4.05 0.15 -17.39
CA ASP A 189 -5.43 0.13 -16.93
C ASP A 189 -6.33 -0.64 -17.91
N ALA A 190 -6.16 -0.41 -19.22
CA ALA A 190 -6.88 -1.17 -20.25
C ALA A 190 -6.54 -2.67 -20.25
N VAL A 191 -5.29 -3.05 -19.93
CA VAL A 191 -4.90 -4.47 -19.77
C VAL A 191 -5.58 -5.09 -18.56
N ILE A 192 -5.60 -4.38 -17.43
CA ILE A 192 -6.29 -4.85 -16.21
C ILE A 192 -7.79 -4.99 -16.47
N GLU A 193 -8.42 -4.02 -17.12
CA GLU A 193 -9.84 -4.08 -17.46
C GLU A 193 -10.15 -5.27 -18.37
N ASN A 194 -9.32 -5.52 -19.38
CA ASN A 194 -9.47 -6.68 -20.26
C ASN A 194 -9.31 -7.99 -19.50
N GLN A 195 -8.34 -8.07 -18.57
CA GLN A 195 -8.15 -9.23 -17.72
C GLN A 195 -9.39 -9.51 -16.85
N ILE A 196 -9.91 -8.48 -16.17
CA ILE A 196 -11.12 -8.60 -15.34
C ILE A 196 -12.32 -9.08 -16.17
N GLN A 197 -12.46 -8.61 -17.41
CA GLN A 197 -13.56 -9.05 -18.28
C GLN A 197 -13.45 -10.54 -18.68
N HIS A 198 -12.24 -11.07 -18.83
CA HIS A 198 -12.00 -12.47 -19.19
C HIS A 198 -11.89 -13.42 -17.98
N ASP A 199 -11.79 -12.88 -16.77
CA ASP A 199 -11.82 -13.69 -15.55
C ASP A 199 -13.18 -14.40 -15.38
N ASP A 200 -13.19 -15.45 -14.58
CA ASP A 200 -14.41 -16.18 -14.26
C ASP A 200 -15.31 -15.34 -13.33
N HIS A 201 -16.53 -15.04 -13.79
CA HIS A 201 -17.55 -14.28 -13.06
C HIS A 201 -18.57 -15.16 -12.33
N THR A 202 -18.36 -16.49 -12.28
CA THR A 202 -19.24 -17.43 -11.56
C THR A 202 -19.50 -17.02 -10.11
N TRP A 203 -18.47 -16.50 -9.43
CA TRP A 203 -18.58 -16.02 -8.04
C TRP A 203 -19.67 -14.95 -7.85
N ALA A 204 -19.87 -14.07 -8.84
CA ALA A 204 -20.85 -13.01 -8.77
C ALA A 204 -22.28 -13.54 -8.90
N GLU A 205 -22.46 -14.59 -9.71
CA GLU A 205 -23.77 -15.23 -9.88
C GLU A 205 -24.11 -16.11 -8.67
N GLU A 206 -23.14 -16.85 -8.12
CA GLU A 206 -23.31 -17.61 -6.88
C GLU A 206 -23.69 -16.72 -5.70
N ALA A 207 -23.09 -15.53 -5.59
CA ALA A 207 -23.42 -14.56 -4.56
C ALA A 207 -24.88 -14.09 -4.65
N LYS A 208 -25.39 -13.83 -5.87
CA LYS A 208 -26.81 -13.48 -6.07
C LYS A 208 -27.74 -14.63 -5.69
N GLU A 209 -27.36 -15.87 -6.00
CA GLU A 209 -28.15 -17.04 -5.58
C GLU A 209 -28.19 -17.20 -4.06
N ARG A 210 -27.07 -16.95 -3.37
CA ARG A 210 -27.01 -16.94 -1.89
C ARG A 210 -27.89 -15.85 -1.31
N LEU A 211 -27.80 -14.62 -1.83
CA LEU A 211 -28.67 -13.52 -1.45
C LEU A 211 -30.15 -13.89 -1.59
N ARG A 212 -30.55 -14.50 -2.72
CA ARG A 212 -31.94 -14.95 -2.91
C ARG A 212 -32.38 -15.96 -1.85
N LYS A 213 -31.53 -16.91 -1.49
CA LYS A 213 -31.84 -17.90 -0.45
C LYS A 213 -31.98 -17.24 0.92
N ASP A 214 -31.08 -16.32 1.25
CA ASP A 214 -31.10 -15.60 2.53
C ASP A 214 -32.32 -14.67 2.63
N LEU A 215 -32.69 -13.98 1.54
CA LEU A 215 -33.92 -13.18 1.47
C LEU A 215 -35.18 -14.04 1.66
N LEU A 216 -35.22 -15.25 1.08
CA LEU A 216 -36.35 -16.17 1.29
C LEU A 216 -36.46 -16.62 2.75
N VAL A 217 -35.33 -16.83 3.42
CA VAL A 217 -35.29 -17.15 4.85
C VAL A 217 -35.79 -15.96 5.67
N LEU A 218 -35.34 -14.74 5.35
CA LEU A 218 -35.82 -13.51 5.97
C LEU A 218 -37.34 -13.38 5.80
N GLU A 219 -37.85 -13.50 4.57
CA GLU A 219 -39.28 -13.46 4.28
C GLU A 219 -40.08 -14.54 5.03
N TYR A 220 -39.53 -15.73 5.22
CA TYR A 220 -40.17 -16.78 6.01
C TYR A 220 -40.34 -16.37 7.48
N PHE A 221 -39.34 -15.72 8.10
CA PHE A 221 -39.44 -15.27 9.49
C PHE A 221 -40.53 -14.20 9.70
N TYR A 222 -40.78 -13.36 8.70
CA TYR A 222 -41.80 -12.32 8.75
C TYR A 222 -43.12 -12.75 8.06
N ARG A 223 -43.27 -14.03 7.72
CA ARG A 223 -44.48 -14.55 7.06
C ARG A 223 -45.66 -14.53 8.05
N GLY A 224 -46.64 -13.67 7.79
CA GLY A 224 -47.85 -13.53 8.61
C GLY A 224 -47.99 -12.17 9.31
N ILE A 225 -47.01 -11.28 9.14
CA ILE A 225 -47.15 -9.86 9.48
C ILE A 225 -47.68 -9.15 8.23
N GLU A 226 -48.77 -8.39 8.35
CA GLU A 226 -49.30 -7.58 7.25
C GLU A 226 -48.26 -6.53 6.83
N ASP A 227 -48.19 -6.19 5.54
CA ASP A 227 -47.17 -5.26 5.03
C ASP A 227 -47.23 -3.88 5.72
N GLU A 228 -48.39 -3.48 6.25
CA GLU A 228 -48.58 -2.23 7.02
C GLU A 228 -48.00 -2.31 8.46
N ASP A 229 -47.88 -3.51 9.03
CA ASP A 229 -47.35 -3.76 10.38
C ASP A 229 -45.88 -4.23 10.37
N ARG A 230 -45.24 -4.22 9.20
CA ARG A 230 -43.87 -4.71 9.04
C ARG A 230 -42.89 -3.76 9.75
N PRO A 231 -42.06 -4.26 10.68
CA PRO A 231 -41.17 -3.40 11.46
C PRO A 231 -40.02 -2.85 10.60
N GLU A 232 -39.56 -1.63 10.90
CA GLU A 232 -38.40 -0.99 10.23
C GLU A 232 -37.12 -1.86 10.26
N CYS A 233 -37.01 -2.77 11.24
CA CYS A 233 -35.90 -3.71 11.31
C CYS A 233 -35.84 -4.65 10.11
N TYR A 234 -36.97 -5.03 9.50
CA TYR A 234 -37.00 -5.85 8.31
C TYR A 234 -36.36 -5.13 7.11
N GLU A 235 -36.73 -3.87 6.89
CA GLU A 235 -36.18 -3.08 5.79
C GLU A 235 -34.68 -2.82 5.97
N SER A 236 -34.26 -2.53 7.21
CA SER A 236 -32.85 -2.36 7.53
C SER A 236 -32.04 -3.65 7.33
N GLU A 237 -32.59 -4.80 7.72
CA GLU A 237 -31.92 -6.10 7.58
C GLU A 237 -31.87 -6.54 6.11
N LYS A 238 -32.96 -6.38 5.36
CA LYS A 238 -33.00 -6.61 3.92
C LYS A 238 -31.97 -5.75 3.18
N LYS A 239 -31.92 -4.46 3.49
CA LYS A 239 -30.96 -3.53 2.88
C LYS A 239 -29.52 -3.90 3.22
N ALA A 240 -29.24 -4.27 4.48
CA ALA A 240 -27.91 -4.73 4.89
C ALA A 240 -27.49 -6.01 4.15
N MET A 241 -28.41 -6.95 3.93
CA MET A 241 -28.17 -8.14 3.11
C MET A 241 -27.87 -7.76 1.65
N GLU A 242 -28.68 -6.90 1.04
CA GLU A 242 -28.45 -6.42 -0.33
C GLU A 242 -27.08 -5.75 -0.48
N GLU A 243 -26.70 -4.89 0.46
CA GLU A 243 -25.38 -4.21 0.47
C GLU A 243 -24.22 -5.19 0.67
N GLN A 244 -24.39 -6.22 1.52
CA GLN A 244 -23.37 -7.23 1.77
C GLN A 244 -23.09 -8.10 0.54
N TYR A 245 -24.14 -8.50 -0.18
CA TYR A 245 -24.01 -9.36 -1.35
C TYR A 245 -23.75 -8.59 -2.65
N GLU A 246 -23.77 -7.26 -2.62
CA GLU A 246 -23.46 -6.43 -3.79
C GLU A 246 -22.06 -6.72 -4.31
N THR A 247 -21.99 -7.22 -5.54
CA THR A 247 -20.74 -7.58 -6.19
C THR A 247 -20.02 -6.32 -6.67
N ARG A 248 -18.84 -6.05 -6.11
CA ARG A 248 -18.02 -4.90 -6.45
C ARG A 248 -16.60 -5.35 -6.77
N ILE A 249 -16.02 -4.77 -7.82
CA ILE A 249 -14.61 -4.96 -8.16
C ILE A 249 -13.91 -3.62 -7.96
N LYS A 250 -12.91 -3.60 -7.09
CA LYS A 250 -12.12 -2.40 -6.80
C LYS A 250 -10.70 -2.61 -7.30
N VAL A 251 -10.22 -1.69 -8.13
CA VAL A 251 -8.83 -1.66 -8.60
C VAL A 251 -8.13 -0.50 -7.91
N GLU A 252 -7.01 -0.78 -7.24
CA GLU A 252 -6.18 0.23 -6.59
C GLU A 252 -4.73 0.09 -7.04
N ILE A 253 -4.08 1.22 -7.34
CA ILE A 253 -2.63 1.26 -7.51
C ILE A 253 -2.00 1.33 -6.11
N ILE A 254 -1.12 0.39 -5.77
CA ILE A 254 -0.40 0.37 -4.50
C ILE A 254 0.81 1.30 -4.57
N ASN A 255 1.62 1.11 -5.62
CA ASN A 255 2.81 1.90 -5.89
C ASN A 255 3.17 1.77 -7.39
N GLY A 256 4.02 2.67 -7.84
CA GLY A 256 4.62 2.60 -9.16
C GLY A 256 6.01 3.21 -9.18
N GLY A 257 6.65 3.15 -10.34
CA GLY A 257 7.95 3.76 -10.50
C GLY A 257 8.43 3.80 -11.94
N LEU A 258 9.42 4.65 -12.16
CA LEU A 258 10.15 4.75 -13.41
C LEU A 258 11.50 4.05 -13.26
N PHE A 259 11.72 3.02 -14.06
CA PHE A 259 12.89 2.17 -14.01
C PHE A 259 13.66 2.28 -15.31
N TYR A 260 14.97 2.51 -15.23
CA TYR A 260 15.85 2.55 -16.38
C TYR A 260 16.72 1.29 -16.37
N LEU A 261 16.44 0.37 -17.29
CA LEU A 261 16.98 -1.01 -17.29
C LEU A 261 17.73 -1.31 -18.59
N LYS A 262 18.78 -2.13 -18.54
CA LYS A 262 19.58 -2.49 -19.73
C LYS A 262 18.82 -3.44 -20.65
N SER A 263 18.25 -4.49 -20.07
CA SER A 263 17.41 -5.48 -20.73
C SER A 263 16.60 -6.21 -19.65
N ILE A 264 15.33 -6.49 -19.93
CA ILE A 264 14.47 -7.37 -19.13
C ILE A 264 13.99 -8.52 -20.00
#